data_AF-A0A924G4B0-F1
#
_entry.id   AF-A0A924G4B0-F1
#
_cell.length_a   1.000
_cell.length_b   1.000
_cell.length_c   1.000
_cell.angle_alpha   90.00
_cell.angle_beta   90.00
_cell.angle_gamma   90.00
#
_symmetry.space_group_name_H-M   'P 1'
#
loop_
_entity.id
_entity.type
_entity.pdbx_description
1 polymer ?
#
loop_
_entity_poly.entity_id
_entity_poly.type
_entity_poly.pdbx_seq_one_letter_code
_entity_poly.pdbx_strand_id
1 'polypeptide(L)'
;MDATEKYIGFDEYAERIQGRQVLFENGENYTLTHVPTTSYHQNKDYEKRILTIDGTNLKGTVEQEWHGEEKEFLLSQLYSIKKENVKDAFKKFLTSSNMDYGITDLTTSDLIDFDKNTWAKYSLNHKNALSAFGKELYLDVDYRKEFGNFLFDTAERKTEYWMSFKFNVEQETQINLPTGAKITSKPQNLAIKNDDYEINITYTEQPNKLIYKKTIIIKNPRIPVSKFQQWNKDFKQLKDLYAEQVVVTTA
;
A
#
# COMPACT_ATOMS: atom_id res chain seq x y z
N MET A 1 1.75 -19.86 -17.68
CA MET A 1 2.78 -19.73 -16.64
C MET A 1 3.99 -19.05 -17.25
N ASP A 2 4.45 -17.95 -16.66
CA ASP A 2 5.69 -17.27 -17.06
C ASP A 2 6.87 -17.92 -16.32
N ALA A 3 7.73 -18.64 -17.02
CA ALA A 3 8.88 -19.34 -16.43
C ALA A 3 9.98 -18.39 -15.91
N THR A 4 9.88 -17.09 -16.21
CA THR A 4 10.77 -16.06 -15.67
C THR A 4 10.24 -15.42 -14.38
N GLU A 5 8.98 -15.71 -14.02
CA GLU A 5 8.39 -15.30 -12.74
C GLU A 5 8.43 -16.41 -11.70
N LYS A 6 8.89 -16.06 -10.49
CA LYS A 6 9.14 -17.03 -9.42
C LYS A 6 8.10 -17.00 -8.31
N TYR A 7 7.48 -15.84 -8.08
CA TYR A 7 6.62 -15.59 -6.91
C TYR A 7 5.20 -15.14 -7.30
N ILE A 8 4.82 -15.37 -8.56
CA ILE A 8 3.49 -15.09 -9.09
C ILE A 8 2.71 -16.40 -9.21
N GLY A 9 1.39 -16.36 -9.01
CA GLY A 9 0.53 -17.54 -9.03
C GLY A 9 0.11 -17.95 -10.44
N PHE A 10 -0.54 -19.11 -10.54
CA PHE A 10 -1.21 -19.52 -11.77
C PHE A 10 -2.29 -18.51 -12.21
N ASP A 11 -2.41 -18.28 -13.53
CA ASP A 11 -3.31 -17.29 -14.15
C ASP A 11 -3.10 -15.81 -13.75
N GLU A 12 -2.00 -15.49 -13.08
CA GLU A 12 -1.51 -14.13 -12.87
C GLU A 12 -0.41 -13.81 -13.91
N TYR A 13 -0.48 -12.63 -14.51
CA TYR A 13 0.43 -12.24 -15.59
C TYR A 13 1.17 -10.96 -15.23
N ALA A 14 2.50 -11.02 -15.17
CA ALA A 14 3.34 -9.86 -14.93
C ALA A 14 3.20 -8.83 -16.06
N GLU A 15 3.12 -7.54 -15.71
CA GLU A 15 2.82 -6.41 -16.60
C GLU A 15 3.68 -6.43 -17.86
N ARG A 16 4.98 -6.71 -17.69
CA ARG A 16 5.98 -6.65 -18.77
C ARG A 16 5.73 -7.63 -19.92
N ILE A 17 4.97 -8.72 -19.72
CA ILE A 17 4.66 -9.72 -20.77
C ILE A 17 3.23 -9.64 -21.29
N GLN A 18 2.34 -8.91 -20.62
CA GLN A 18 0.94 -8.80 -21.02
C GLN A 18 0.80 -8.29 -22.46
N GLY A 19 -0.07 -8.92 -23.24
CA GLY A 19 -0.30 -8.56 -24.64
C GLY A 19 0.84 -8.87 -25.60
N ARG A 20 1.96 -9.46 -25.15
CA ARG A 20 3.02 -9.92 -26.06
C ARG A 20 2.59 -11.17 -26.81
N GLN A 21 3.02 -11.30 -28.06
CA GLN A 21 2.78 -12.49 -28.86
C GLN A 21 3.61 -13.67 -28.34
N VAL A 22 2.99 -14.84 -28.27
CA VAL A 22 3.58 -16.10 -27.87
C VAL A 22 3.28 -17.18 -28.90
N LEU A 23 4.21 -18.11 -29.04
CA LEU A 23 4.10 -19.27 -29.92
C LEU A 23 4.02 -20.53 -29.06
N PHE A 24 2.99 -21.34 -29.29
CA PHE A 24 2.82 -22.65 -28.69
C PHE A 24 3.09 -23.73 -29.74
N GLU A 25 4.00 -24.65 -29.44
CA GLU A 25 4.17 -25.86 -30.23
C GLU A 25 2.94 -26.77 -30.05
N ASN A 26 2.39 -27.25 -31.17
CA ASN A 26 1.26 -28.16 -31.21
C ASN A 26 1.59 -29.33 -32.15
N GLY A 27 2.60 -30.11 -31.75
CA GLY A 27 3.18 -31.18 -32.57
C GLY A 27 3.83 -30.62 -33.83
N GLU A 28 3.36 -31.05 -35.00
CA GLU A 28 3.85 -30.56 -36.31
C GLU A 28 3.41 -29.13 -36.64
N ASN A 29 2.46 -28.57 -35.87
CA ASN A 29 1.95 -27.22 -36.06
C ASN A 29 2.37 -26.29 -34.93
N TYR A 30 2.08 -24.99 -35.10
CA TYR A 30 2.20 -24.02 -34.03
C TYR A 30 0.96 -23.12 -33.96
N THR A 31 0.68 -22.61 -32.77
CA THR A 31 -0.37 -21.61 -32.52
C THR A 31 0.28 -20.31 -32.09
N LEU A 32 -0.02 -19.21 -32.79
CA LEU A 32 0.29 -17.86 -32.33
C LEU A 32 -0.90 -17.30 -31.56
N THR A 33 -0.64 -16.77 -30.38
CA THR A 33 -1.62 -16.04 -29.58
C THR A 33 -0.92 -14.96 -28.76
N HIS A 34 -1.62 -14.28 -27.86
CA HIS A 34 -1.06 -13.26 -27.00
C HIS A 34 -1.23 -13.65 -25.53
N VAL A 35 -0.30 -13.22 -24.69
CA VAL A 35 -0.47 -13.28 -23.23
C VAL A 35 -1.69 -12.42 -22.85
N PRO A 36 -2.61 -12.91 -22.02
CA PRO A 36 -3.73 -12.12 -21.53
C PRO A 36 -3.28 -10.80 -20.88
N THR A 37 -4.05 -9.75 -21.10
CA THR A 37 -3.89 -8.48 -20.40
C THR A 37 -4.78 -8.46 -19.16
N THR A 38 -4.28 -7.92 -18.05
CA THR A 38 -5.02 -7.78 -16.80
C THR A 38 -5.13 -6.32 -16.38
N SER A 39 -6.00 -6.08 -15.41
CA SER A 39 -6.22 -4.75 -14.82
C SER A 39 -5.54 -4.64 -13.45
N TYR A 40 -5.55 -3.44 -12.87
CA TYR A 40 -5.04 -3.18 -11.52
C TYR A 40 -5.66 -4.09 -10.44
N HIS A 41 -6.83 -4.69 -10.68
CA HIS A 41 -7.46 -5.63 -9.75
C HIS A 41 -6.61 -6.86 -9.43
N GLN A 42 -5.66 -7.25 -10.28
CA GLN A 42 -4.72 -8.34 -10.00
C GLN A 42 -3.75 -8.00 -8.86
N ASN A 43 -3.39 -6.72 -8.73
CA ASN A 43 -2.24 -6.27 -7.96
C ASN A 43 -2.70 -5.48 -6.71
N LYS A 44 -3.38 -6.18 -5.81
CA LYS A 44 -3.92 -5.61 -4.57
C LYS A 44 -2.87 -5.49 -3.48
N ASP A 45 -2.77 -4.32 -2.85
CA ASP A 45 -2.15 -4.09 -1.54
C ASP A 45 -3.23 -3.61 -0.56
N TYR A 46 -3.62 -4.47 0.37
CA TYR A 46 -4.70 -4.22 1.31
C TYR A 46 -4.18 -4.13 2.74
N GLU A 47 -4.69 -3.15 3.49
CA GLU A 47 -4.44 -3.03 4.92
C GLU A 47 -5.67 -2.56 5.69
N LYS A 48 -5.95 -3.21 6.82
CA LYS A 48 -6.95 -2.74 7.78
C LYS A 48 -6.38 -2.70 9.18
N ARG A 49 -6.53 -1.55 9.85
CA ARG A 49 -6.15 -1.32 11.23
C ARG A 49 -7.37 -0.96 12.07
N ILE A 50 -7.49 -1.59 13.23
CA ILE A 50 -8.46 -1.20 14.25
C ILE A 50 -7.67 -0.91 15.52
N LEU A 51 -7.51 0.38 15.82
CA LEU A 51 -6.61 0.86 16.86
C LEU A 51 -7.38 1.69 17.88
N THR A 52 -6.84 1.76 19.10
CA THR A 52 -7.33 2.58 20.20
C THR A 52 -6.18 3.44 20.71
N ILE A 53 -6.47 4.70 20.99
CA ILE A 53 -5.52 5.61 21.64
C ILE A 53 -5.37 5.20 23.11
N ASP A 54 -4.12 4.95 23.53
CA ASP A 54 -3.75 4.65 24.91
C ASP A 54 -2.58 5.54 25.33
N GLY A 55 -2.91 6.69 25.93
CA GLY A 55 -1.96 7.78 26.14
C GLY A 55 -1.43 8.32 24.81
N THR A 56 -0.11 8.25 24.61
CA THR A 56 0.56 8.59 23.34
C THR A 56 0.76 7.39 22.41
N ASN A 57 0.23 6.22 22.75
CA ASN A 57 0.39 4.99 21.98
C ASN A 57 -0.87 4.67 21.18
N LEU A 58 -0.71 3.84 20.14
CA LEU A 58 -1.80 3.16 19.46
C LEU A 58 -1.71 1.66 19.68
N LYS A 59 -2.81 1.05 20.11
CA LYS A 59 -2.90 -0.40 20.32
C LYS A 59 -4.08 -0.99 19.58
N GLY A 60 -3.93 -2.19 19.03
CA GLY A 60 -5.05 -2.87 18.39
C GLY A 60 -4.62 -3.97 17.44
N THR A 61 -5.39 -4.18 16.37
CA THR A 61 -5.14 -5.26 15.40
C THR A 61 -4.90 -4.71 14.01
N VAL A 62 -4.09 -5.45 13.24
CA VAL A 62 -3.79 -5.16 11.85
C VAL A 62 -3.93 -6.43 11.02
N GLU A 63 -4.52 -6.27 9.84
CA GLU A 63 -4.62 -7.28 8.78
C GLU A 63 -4.06 -6.69 7.49
N GLN A 64 -3.21 -7.44 6.79
CA GLN A 64 -2.62 -7.07 5.51
C GLN A 64 -2.71 -8.22 4.52
N GLU A 65 -2.90 -7.91 3.24
CA GLU A 65 -2.99 -8.88 2.16
C GLU A 65 -2.42 -8.32 0.85
N TRP A 66 -1.63 -9.13 0.13
CA TRP A 66 -0.97 -8.79 -1.13
C TRP A 66 -1.28 -9.82 -2.22
N HIS A 67 -1.65 -9.35 -3.41
CA HIS A 67 -2.04 -10.17 -4.58
C HIS A 67 -1.12 -9.86 -5.77
N GLY A 68 -1.04 -10.77 -6.75
CA GLY A 68 -0.36 -10.51 -8.03
C GLY A 68 1.08 -10.01 -7.88
N GLU A 69 1.39 -8.93 -8.59
CA GLU A 69 2.75 -8.36 -8.63
C GLU A 69 3.13 -7.62 -7.34
N GLU A 70 2.17 -7.22 -6.51
CA GLU A 70 2.47 -6.69 -5.15
C GLU A 70 3.02 -7.80 -4.24
N LYS A 71 2.37 -8.98 -4.28
CA LYS A 71 2.86 -10.19 -3.61
C LYS A 71 4.24 -10.57 -4.14
N GLU A 72 4.40 -10.60 -5.45
CA GLU A 72 5.67 -10.95 -6.09
C GLU A 72 6.79 -9.99 -5.66
N PHE A 73 6.53 -8.69 -5.69
CA PHE A 73 7.46 -7.66 -5.24
C PHE A 73 7.83 -7.86 -3.78
N LEU A 74 6.86 -8.04 -2.87
CA LEU A 74 7.11 -8.34 -1.46
C LEU A 74 8.00 -9.58 -1.30
N LEU A 75 7.61 -10.71 -1.87
CA LEU A 75 8.33 -11.98 -1.71
C LEU A 75 9.73 -11.90 -2.30
N SER A 76 9.92 -11.21 -3.43
CA SER A 76 11.25 -10.98 -4.01
C SER A 76 12.19 -10.27 -3.03
N GLN A 77 11.68 -9.27 -2.31
CA GLN A 77 12.45 -8.52 -1.31
C GLN A 77 12.76 -9.39 -0.08
N LEU A 78 11.78 -10.17 0.40
CA LEU A 78 11.99 -11.07 1.53
C LEU A 78 13.02 -12.18 1.23
N TYR A 79 12.96 -12.76 0.03
CA TYR A 79 13.86 -13.83 -0.41
C TYR A 79 15.19 -13.35 -0.99
N SER A 80 15.36 -12.04 -1.22
CA SER A 80 16.67 -11.45 -1.50
C SER A 80 17.63 -11.55 -0.30
N ILE A 81 17.07 -11.70 0.90
CA ILE A 81 17.76 -12.01 2.14
C ILE A 81 17.89 -13.53 2.28
N LYS A 82 18.93 -14.02 2.97
CA LYS A 82 19.12 -15.47 3.22
C LYS A 82 17.84 -16.13 3.75
N LYS A 83 17.49 -17.30 3.20
CA LYS A 83 16.19 -17.99 3.42
C LYS A 83 15.85 -18.21 4.89
N GLU A 84 16.83 -18.51 5.73
CA GLU A 84 16.66 -18.71 7.17
C GLU A 84 16.11 -17.48 7.91
N ASN A 85 16.21 -16.29 7.30
CA ASN A 85 15.81 -15.02 7.91
C ASN A 85 14.51 -14.45 7.33
N VAL A 86 13.77 -15.19 6.48
CA VAL A 86 12.59 -14.66 5.78
C VAL A 86 11.49 -14.19 6.76
N LYS A 87 11.28 -14.90 7.88
CA LYS A 87 10.31 -14.48 8.90
C LYS A 87 10.71 -13.17 9.58
N ASP A 88 12.00 -13.00 9.89
CA ASP A 88 12.52 -11.77 10.48
C ASP A 88 12.52 -10.61 9.48
N ALA A 89 12.84 -10.89 8.21
CA ALA A 89 12.70 -9.94 7.11
C ALA A 89 11.24 -9.50 6.96
N PHE A 90 10.29 -10.43 7.05
CA PHE A 90 8.88 -10.10 6.95
C PHE A 90 8.43 -9.25 8.12
N LYS A 91 8.84 -9.59 9.35
CA LYS A 91 8.60 -8.73 10.51
C LYS A 91 9.16 -7.33 10.32
N LYS A 92 10.39 -7.18 9.81
CA LYS A 92 10.99 -5.85 9.51
C LYS A 92 10.23 -5.10 8.43
N PHE A 93 9.74 -5.79 7.41
CA PHE A 93 8.89 -5.20 6.38
C PHE A 93 7.59 -4.66 7.00
N LEU A 94 6.89 -5.48 7.78
CA LEU A 94 5.64 -5.11 8.46
C LEU A 94 5.84 -3.91 9.38
N THR A 95 6.95 -3.82 10.11
CA THR A 95 7.22 -2.67 10.99
C THR A 95 7.80 -1.46 10.25
N SER A 96 8.11 -1.55 8.95
CA SER A 96 8.96 -0.57 8.24
C SER A 96 10.27 -0.30 9.00
N SER A 97 10.80 -1.31 9.69
CA SER A 97 11.97 -1.22 10.58
C SER A 97 11.83 -0.21 11.74
N ASN A 98 10.63 0.30 12.02
CA ASN A 98 10.38 1.19 13.14
C ASN A 98 10.40 0.40 14.46
N MET A 99 11.30 0.78 15.37
CA MET A 99 11.46 0.11 16.68
C MET A 99 10.29 0.38 17.64
N ASP A 100 9.56 1.48 17.44
CA ASP A 100 8.37 1.81 18.22
C ASP A 100 7.13 1.08 17.71
N TYR A 101 7.17 0.49 16.51
CA TYR A 101 6.08 -0.30 15.93
C TYR A 101 6.16 -1.76 16.40
N GLY A 102 5.68 -2.01 17.62
CA GLY A 102 5.72 -3.34 18.24
C GLY A 102 4.65 -4.28 17.71
N ILE A 103 5.05 -5.45 17.21
CA ILE A 103 4.16 -6.50 16.72
C ILE A 103 4.21 -7.74 17.62
N THR A 104 3.05 -8.24 18.03
CA THR A 104 2.85 -9.54 18.70
C THR A 104 1.80 -10.39 17.98
N ASP A 105 1.70 -11.67 18.33
CA ASP A 105 0.67 -12.59 17.80
C ASP A 105 0.64 -12.67 16.26
N LEU A 106 1.82 -12.55 15.64
CA LEU A 106 1.96 -12.56 14.18
C LEU A 106 1.57 -13.94 13.63
N THR A 107 0.55 -13.93 12.78
CA THR A 107 0.15 -15.06 11.93
C THR A 107 0.23 -14.63 10.47
N THR A 108 0.60 -15.56 9.60
CA THR A 108 0.81 -15.28 8.17
C THR A 108 0.28 -16.41 7.32
N SER A 109 0.10 -16.15 6.03
CA SER A 109 0.05 -17.20 5.02
C SER A 109 1.33 -18.04 5.02
N ASP A 110 1.30 -19.16 4.29
CA ASP A 110 2.55 -19.81 3.91
C ASP A 110 3.28 -18.94 2.87
N LEU A 111 4.52 -18.56 3.16
CA LEU A 111 5.31 -17.66 2.31
C LEU A 111 5.99 -18.40 1.15
N ILE A 112 5.91 -19.74 1.11
CA ILE A 112 6.40 -20.55 -0.02
C ILE A 112 5.28 -21.01 -0.98
N ASP A 113 4.02 -20.78 -0.65
CA ASP A 113 2.86 -21.13 -1.48
C ASP A 113 2.46 -19.94 -2.37
N PHE A 114 3.13 -19.81 -3.51
CA PHE A 114 3.01 -18.64 -4.39
C PHE A 114 1.71 -18.59 -5.19
N ASP A 115 0.99 -19.71 -5.28
CA ASP A 115 -0.33 -19.79 -5.91
C ASP A 115 -1.42 -19.15 -5.04
N LYS A 116 -1.13 -18.88 -3.76
CA LYS A 116 -2.03 -18.19 -2.84
C LYS A 116 -1.57 -16.76 -2.55
N ASN A 117 -2.52 -15.93 -2.13
CA ASN A 117 -2.23 -14.58 -1.67
C ASN A 117 -1.35 -14.61 -0.41
N THR A 118 -0.47 -13.62 -0.30
CA THR A 118 0.31 -13.44 0.93
C THR A 118 -0.47 -12.56 1.89
N TRP A 119 -0.54 -12.94 3.16
CA TRP A 119 -1.22 -12.14 4.18
C TRP A 119 -0.51 -12.20 5.53
N ALA A 120 -0.78 -11.21 6.36
CA ALA A 120 -0.34 -11.13 7.75
C ALA A 120 -1.43 -10.56 8.64
N LYS A 121 -1.58 -11.13 9.84
CA LYS A 121 -2.46 -10.63 10.91
C LYS A 121 -1.69 -10.58 12.21
N TYR A 122 -1.85 -9.50 12.95
CA TYR A 122 -1.10 -9.30 14.19
C TYR A 122 -1.73 -8.28 15.14
N SER A 123 -1.29 -8.33 16.39
CA SER A 123 -1.53 -7.32 17.40
C SER A 123 -0.45 -6.23 17.31
N LEU A 124 -0.87 -4.96 17.32
CA LEU A 124 -0.01 -3.79 17.27
C LEU A 124 0.05 -3.09 18.63
N ASN A 125 1.25 -2.68 19.03
CA ASN A 125 1.51 -1.68 20.04
C ASN A 125 2.52 -0.67 19.46
N HIS A 126 2.01 0.39 18.83
CA HIS A 126 2.80 1.48 18.28
C HIS A 126 3.04 2.52 19.38
N LYS A 127 4.26 2.52 19.92
CA LYS A 127 4.66 3.43 21.00
C LYS A 127 4.88 4.83 20.45
N ASN A 128 4.60 5.85 21.26
CA ASN A 128 4.86 7.25 20.89
C ASN A 128 4.26 7.66 19.54
N ALA A 129 3.14 7.03 19.16
CA ALA A 129 2.46 7.25 17.89
C ALA A 129 1.77 8.61 17.82
N LEU A 130 1.51 9.24 18.97
CA LEU A 130 0.92 10.57 19.08
C LEU A 130 1.87 11.52 19.82
N SER A 131 1.89 12.78 19.39
CA SER A 131 2.56 13.87 20.13
C SER A 131 1.55 14.57 21.03
N ALA A 132 1.90 14.81 22.30
CA ALA A 132 1.02 15.44 23.28
C ALA A 132 1.49 16.85 23.64
N PHE A 133 0.58 17.83 23.57
CA PHE A 133 0.81 19.21 23.97
C PHE A 133 -0.36 19.70 24.82
N GLY A 134 -0.17 19.78 26.14
CA GLY A 134 -1.25 20.10 27.07
C GLY A 134 -2.35 19.04 27.03
N LYS A 135 -3.55 19.42 26.56
CA LYS A 135 -4.71 18.53 26.40
C LYS A 135 -4.89 18.02 24.96
N GLU A 136 -4.02 18.40 24.04
CA GLU A 136 -4.11 18.02 22.63
C GLU A 136 -3.17 16.87 22.31
N LEU A 137 -3.69 15.90 21.56
CA LEU A 137 -2.96 14.80 20.96
C LEU A 137 -2.97 14.98 19.44
N TYR A 138 -1.79 14.92 18.85
CA TYR A 138 -1.56 15.05 17.42
C TYR A 138 -1.25 13.68 16.85
N LEU A 139 -2.10 13.23 15.94
CA LEU A 139 -2.09 11.88 15.38
C LEU A 139 -1.82 11.93 13.88
N ASP A 140 -0.76 11.25 13.45
CA ASP A 140 -0.61 10.83 12.06
C ASP A 140 -1.37 9.51 11.87
N VAL A 141 -2.47 9.58 11.12
CA VAL A 141 -3.37 8.43 10.94
C VAL A 141 -2.82 7.45 9.90
N ASP A 142 -1.99 7.92 8.97
CA ASP A 142 -1.48 7.09 7.87
C ASP A 142 -0.02 6.69 8.09
N TYR A 143 0.19 5.42 8.42
CA TYR A 143 1.51 4.86 8.61
C TYR A 143 2.22 4.50 7.30
N ARG A 144 1.48 4.33 6.20
CA ARG A 144 2.02 3.87 4.91
C ARG A 144 1.83 4.97 3.89
N LYS A 145 2.90 5.66 3.51
CA LYS A 145 2.81 6.87 2.66
C LYS A 145 3.17 6.58 1.21
N GLU A 146 2.47 5.63 0.58
CA GLU A 146 2.76 5.22 -0.80
C GLU A 146 2.70 6.43 -1.73
N PHE A 147 3.63 6.49 -2.67
CA PHE A 147 3.78 7.57 -3.66
C PHE A 147 3.99 8.99 -3.10
N GLY A 148 4.05 9.18 -1.77
CA GLY A 148 4.18 10.51 -1.15
C GLY A 148 5.45 11.27 -1.55
N ASN A 149 6.48 10.57 -2.02
CA ASN A 149 7.72 11.16 -2.54
C ASN A 149 7.94 10.92 -4.04
N PHE A 150 6.94 10.41 -4.75
CA PHE A 150 7.07 10.04 -6.15
C PHE A 150 6.69 11.20 -7.07
N LEU A 151 7.60 12.16 -7.18
CA LEU A 151 7.51 13.32 -8.05
C LEU A 151 8.64 13.29 -9.08
N PHE A 152 8.36 13.73 -10.30
CA PHE A 152 9.35 13.80 -11.37
C PHE A 152 10.12 15.12 -11.34
N ASP A 153 11.44 15.05 -11.44
CA ASP A 153 12.24 16.22 -11.81
C ASP A 153 12.01 16.51 -13.30
N THR A 154 11.15 17.49 -13.59
CA THR A 154 10.83 17.88 -14.97
C THR A 154 11.96 18.67 -15.67
N ALA A 155 12.92 19.21 -14.91
CA ALA A 155 14.08 19.90 -15.46
C ALA A 155 15.07 18.88 -16.04
N GLU A 156 15.30 17.77 -15.35
CA GLU A 156 16.28 16.76 -15.75
C GLU A 156 15.66 15.61 -16.57
N ARG A 157 14.50 15.10 -16.18
CA ARG A 157 13.93 13.90 -16.82
C ARG A 157 13.29 14.23 -18.17
N LYS A 158 13.87 13.69 -19.25
CA LYS A 158 13.39 13.84 -20.64
C LYS A 158 12.78 12.57 -21.24
N THR A 159 12.79 11.47 -20.49
CA THR A 159 12.20 10.20 -20.90
C THR A 159 10.98 9.87 -20.04
N GLU A 160 10.06 9.12 -20.64
CA GLU A 160 8.91 8.59 -19.92
C GLU A 160 9.31 7.69 -18.75
N TYR A 161 8.34 7.41 -17.88
CA TYR A 161 8.51 6.48 -16.78
C TYR A 161 7.60 5.28 -16.99
N TRP A 162 8.16 4.07 -16.85
CA TRP A 162 7.39 2.85 -16.70
C TRP A 162 7.49 2.38 -15.26
N MET A 163 6.36 2.32 -14.58
CA MET A 163 6.25 1.59 -13.33
C MET A 163 6.36 0.09 -13.58
N SER A 164 6.71 -0.64 -12.53
CA SER A 164 6.82 -2.10 -12.59
C SER A 164 5.50 -2.76 -12.98
N PHE A 165 4.37 -2.25 -12.49
CA PHE A 165 3.04 -2.80 -12.71
C PHE A 165 1.92 -1.79 -12.46
N LYS A 166 0.66 -2.19 -12.70
CA LYS A 166 -0.55 -1.45 -12.30
C LYS A 166 -0.80 -1.64 -10.80
N PHE A 167 -1.17 -0.60 -10.07
CA PHE A 167 -1.30 -0.64 -8.60
C PHE A 167 -2.76 -0.54 -8.14
N ASN A 168 -3.10 -1.24 -7.05
CA ASN A 168 -4.36 -1.07 -6.32
C ASN A 168 -4.12 -1.11 -4.80
N VAL A 169 -3.87 0.05 -4.20
CA VAL A 169 -3.69 0.21 -2.76
C VAL A 169 -5.05 0.52 -2.12
N GLU A 170 -5.42 -0.26 -1.11
CA GLU A 170 -6.65 -0.11 -0.33
C GLU A 170 -6.34 -0.16 1.18
N GLN A 171 -6.54 0.95 1.89
CA GLN A 171 -6.26 1.02 3.32
C GLN A 171 -7.42 1.58 4.13
N GLU A 172 -7.66 0.99 5.29
CA GLU A 172 -8.62 1.46 6.28
C GLU A 172 -7.99 1.50 7.67
N THR A 173 -7.99 2.66 8.31
CA THR A 173 -7.56 2.80 9.71
C THR A 173 -8.71 3.34 10.55
N GLN A 174 -9.17 2.53 11.50
CA GLN A 174 -10.14 2.93 12.50
C GLN A 174 -9.41 3.29 13.80
N ILE A 175 -9.65 4.50 14.30
CA ILE A 175 -9.09 4.98 15.55
C ILE A 175 -10.23 5.17 16.56
N ASN A 176 -10.30 4.29 17.55
CA ASN A 176 -11.20 4.42 18.68
C ASN A 176 -10.65 5.50 19.64
N LEU A 177 -11.51 6.46 19.95
CA LEU A 177 -11.20 7.57 20.85
C LEU A 177 -11.46 7.17 22.31
N PRO A 178 -10.64 7.65 23.27
CA PRO A 178 -10.93 7.49 24.68
C PRO A 178 -12.23 8.20 25.08
N THR A 179 -12.86 7.77 26.18
CA THR A 179 -14.09 8.40 26.69
C THR A 179 -13.89 9.90 26.91
N GLY A 180 -14.80 10.71 26.36
CA GLY A 180 -14.78 12.17 26.48
C GLY A 180 -13.83 12.88 25.51
N ALA A 181 -13.01 12.15 24.75
CA ALA A 181 -12.14 12.73 23.74
C ALA A 181 -12.95 13.18 22.50
N LYS A 182 -12.45 14.22 21.83
CA LYS A 182 -13.08 14.81 20.64
C LYS A 182 -12.04 15.13 19.59
N ILE A 183 -12.41 14.95 18.32
CA ILE A 183 -11.60 15.43 17.19
C ILE A 183 -11.89 16.92 17.04
N THR A 184 -10.85 17.75 17.10
CA THR A 184 -10.96 19.21 16.96
C THR A 184 -10.50 19.70 15.60
N SER A 185 -9.62 18.96 14.94
CA SER A 185 -9.16 19.24 13.59
C SER A 185 -8.79 17.95 12.87
N LYS A 186 -9.01 17.92 11.55
CA LYS A 186 -8.59 16.84 10.66
C LYS A 186 -8.32 17.39 9.26
N PRO A 187 -7.51 16.69 8.45
CA PRO A 187 -7.28 17.06 7.07
C PRO A 187 -8.57 17.05 6.24
N GLN A 188 -8.55 17.78 5.13
CA GLN A 188 -9.62 17.70 4.13
C GLN A 188 -9.52 16.38 3.36
N ASN A 189 -10.66 15.89 2.89
CA ASN A 189 -10.68 14.71 2.02
C ASN A 189 -10.03 15.04 0.67
N LEU A 190 -9.38 14.05 0.06
CA LEU A 190 -8.78 14.16 -1.26
C LEU A 190 -9.49 13.24 -2.25
N ALA A 191 -9.84 13.76 -3.41
CA ALA A 191 -10.40 12.98 -4.51
C ALA A 191 -9.82 13.46 -5.84
N ILE A 192 -9.02 12.61 -6.46
CA ILE A 192 -8.41 12.82 -7.77
C ILE A 192 -8.77 11.61 -8.63
N LYS A 193 -9.25 11.84 -9.85
CA LYS A 193 -9.62 10.78 -10.78
C LYS A 193 -9.39 11.23 -12.21
N ASN A 194 -8.67 10.42 -12.97
CA ASN A 194 -8.48 10.56 -14.40
C ASN A 194 -8.32 9.17 -15.05
N ASP A 195 -7.97 9.15 -16.34
CA ASP A 195 -7.84 7.92 -17.13
C ASP A 195 -6.64 7.06 -16.72
N ASP A 196 -5.61 7.63 -16.10
CA ASP A 196 -4.37 6.92 -15.74
C ASP A 196 -4.35 6.48 -14.27
N TYR A 197 -4.97 7.24 -13.36
CA TYR A 197 -4.95 6.97 -11.92
C TYR A 197 -6.14 7.55 -11.16
N GLU A 198 -6.35 7.03 -9.95
CA GLU A 198 -7.31 7.54 -8.96
C GLU A 198 -6.67 7.61 -7.58
N ILE A 199 -6.93 8.67 -6.83
CA ILE A 199 -6.55 8.85 -5.42
C ILE A 199 -7.79 9.27 -4.67
N ASN A 200 -8.17 8.51 -3.66
CA ASN A 200 -9.28 8.84 -2.77
C ASN A 200 -8.83 8.69 -1.33
N ILE A 201 -8.91 9.77 -0.54
CA ILE A 201 -8.63 9.75 0.90
C ILE A 201 -9.79 10.41 1.63
N THR A 202 -10.33 9.72 2.64
CA THR A 202 -11.43 10.22 3.46
C THR A 202 -11.15 10.11 4.95
N TYR A 203 -11.61 11.11 5.69
CA TYR A 203 -11.64 11.15 7.14
C TYR A 203 -13.08 11.31 7.61
N THR A 204 -13.67 10.22 8.12
CA THR A 204 -15.08 10.16 8.55
C THR A 204 -15.18 10.03 10.06
N GLU A 205 -15.78 11.02 10.70
CA GLU A 205 -16.05 10.99 12.14
C GLU A 205 -17.32 10.19 12.42
N GLN A 206 -17.26 9.34 13.45
CA GLN A 206 -18.40 8.60 13.99
C GLN A 206 -18.37 8.72 15.52
N PRO A 207 -19.47 8.34 16.23
CA PRO A 207 -19.45 8.33 17.68
C PRO A 207 -18.25 7.53 18.21
N ASN A 208 -17.38 8.22 18.98
CA ASN A 208 -16.17 7.70 19.62
C ASN A 208 -15.10 7.11 18.68
N LYS A 209 -15.12 7.41 17.37
CA LYS A 209 -14.07 6.95 16.45
C LYS A 209 -13.87 7.83 15.22
N LEU A 210 -12.66 7.78 14.68
CA LEU A 210 -12.33 8.27 13.34
C LEU A 210 -12.12 7.08 12.40
N ILE A 211 -12.66 7.16 11.19
CA ILE A 211 -12.37 6.21 10.12
C ILE A 211 -11.62 6.94 9.01
N TYR A 212 -10.38 6.53 8.79
CA TYR A 212 -9.56 6.90 7.64
C TYR A 212 -9.67 5.82 6.57
N LYS A 213 -9.90 6.22 5.32
CA LYS A 213 -9.81 5.33 4.17
C LYS A 213 -8.97 5.95 3.08
N LYS A 214 -8.12 5.14 2.47
CA LYS A 214 -7.30 5.49 1.31
C LYS A 214 -7.44 4.46 0.21
N THR A 215 -7.57 4.96 -1.02
CA THR A 215 -7.47 4.17 -2.24
C THR A 215 -6.54 4.87 -3.21
N ILE A 216 -5.51 4.18 -3.70
CA ILE A 216 -4.65 4.66 -4.79
C ILE A 216 -4.66 3.60 -5.89
N ILE A 217 -5.14 3.97 -7.06
CA ILE A 217 -5.17 3.09 -8.23
C ILE A 217 -4.30 3.70 -9.32
N ILE A 218 -3.32 2.94 -9.81
CA ILE A 218 -2.59 3.27 -11.05
C ILE A 218 -3.05 2.31 -12.13
N LYS A 219 -3.83 2.82 -13.09
CA LYS A 219 -4.42 2.06 -14.20
C LYS A 219 -3.42 1.85 -15.33
N ASN A 220 -2.55 2.83 -15.54
CA ASN A 220 -1.55 2.83 -16.60
C ASN A 220 -0.13 2.96 -16.00
N PRO A 221 0.73 1.93 -16.14
CA PRO A 221 2.09 1.99 -15.61
C PRO A 221 2.99 2.94 -16.42
N ARG A 222 2.58 3.33 -17.63
CA ARG A 222 3.30 4.27 -18.49
C ARG A 222 2.90 5.70 -18.19
N ILE A 223 3.87 6.52 -17.81
CA ILE A 223 3.70 7.95 -17.61
C ILE A 223 4.52 8.68 -18.68
N PRO A 224 3.87 9.18 -19.75
CA PRO A 224 4.53 10.00 -20.75
C PRO A 224 5.05 11.30 -20.13
N VAL A 225 6.13 11.85 -20.68
CA VAL A 225 6.73 13.13 -20.24
C VAL A 225 5.70 14.26 -20.21
N SER A 226 4.77 14.28 -21.17
CA SER A 226 3.69 15.27 -21.23
C SER A 226 2.74 15.24 -20.02
N LYS A 227 2.69 14.14 -19.26
CA LYS A 227 1.86 14.00 -18.06
C LYS A 227 2.60 14.32 -16.76
N PHE A 228 3.92 14.54 -16.77
CA PHE A 228 4.70 14.76 -15.55
C PHE A 228 4.24 15.98 -14.74
N GLN A 229 3.85 17.08 -15.39
CA GLN A 229 3.36 18.26 -14.68
C GLN A 229 2.05 17.98 -13.93
N GLN A 230 1.11 17.28 -14.59
CA GLN A 230 -0.16 16.90 -13.97
C GLN A 230 0.04 15.88 -12.86
N TRP A 231 0.90 14.88 -13.08
CA TRP A 231 1.31 13.91 -12.06
C TRP A 231 1.85 14.63 -10.82
N ASN A 232 2.83 15.52 -10.98
CA ASN A 232 3.43 16.24 -9.86
C ASN A 232 2.42 17.10 -9.13
N LYS A 233 1.51 17.78 -9.83
CA LYS A 233 0.45 18.59 -9.23
C LYS A 233 -0.47 17.75 -8.34
N ASP A 234 -0.86 16.57 -8.80
CA ASP A 234 -1.78 15.68 -8.08
C ASP A 234 -1.10 14.97 -6.91
N PHE A 235 0.07 14.37 -7.13
CA PHE A 235 0.82 13.68 -6.08
C PHE A 235 1.45 14.64 -5.07
N LYS A 236 1.62 15.93 -5.39
CA LYS A 236 1.93 16.95 -4.38
C LYS A 236 0.78 17.13 -3.39
N GLN A 237 -0.48 17.12 -3.83
CA GLN A 237 -1.63 17.20 -2.90
C GLN A 237 -1.65 15.99 -1.97
N LEU A 238 -1.36 14.79 -2.48
CA LEU A 238 -1.21 13.59 -1.65
C LEU A 238 -0.08 13.76 -0.62
N LYS A 239 1.09 14.23 -1.05
CA LYS A 239 2.25 14.49 -0.19
C LYS A 239 1.94 15.49 0.92
N ASP A 240 1.30 16.60 0.56
CA ASP A 240 0.94 17.66 1.51
C ASP A 240 -0.07 17.12 2.54
N LEU A 241 -1.10 16.39 2.10
CA LEU A 241 -2.09 15.76 2.99
C LEU A 241 -1.44 14.77 3.96
N TYR A 242 -0.47 13.96 3.51
CA TYR A 242 0.28 13.06 4.38
C TYR A 242 1.14 13.77 5.44
N ALA A 243 1.37 15.08 5.33
CA ALA A 243 2.07 15.86 6.34
C ALA A 243 1.12 16.45 7.39
N GLU A 244 -0.19 16.44 7.15
CA GLU A 244 -1.19 16.93 8.09
C GLU A 244 -1.53 15.91 9.17
N GLN A 245 -1.90 16.40 10.35
CA GLN A 245 -2.23 15.58 11.51
C GLN A 245 -3.69 15.78 11.93
N VAL A 246 -4.29 14.74 12.51
CA VAL A 246 -5.56 14.83 13.22
C VAL A 246 -5.29 15.30 14.65
N VAL A 247 -6.06 16.27 15.13
CA VAL A 247 -5.97 16.78 16.50
C VAL A 247 -7.13 16.23 17.31
N VAL A 248 -6.80 15.61 18.44
CA VAL A 248 -7.75 15.04 19.40
C VAL A 248 -7.54 15.70 20.76
N THR A 249 -8.59 16.22 21.37
CA THR A 249 -8.52 16.72 22.76
C THR A 249 -8.88 15.60 23.73
N THR A 250 -8.06 15.43 24.78
CA THR A 250 -8.42 14.61 25.94
C THR A 250 -9.38 15.37 26.86
N ALA A 251 -10.17 14.64 27.67
CA ALA A 251 -11.02 15.25 28.70
C ALA A 251 -10.21 16.10 29.70
#